data_AF-A0A151SI67-F1
#
_entry.id   AF-A0A151SI67-F1
#
_cell.length_a   1.000
_cell.length_b   1.000
_cell.length_c   1.000
_cell.angle_alpha   90.00
_cell.angle_beta   90.00
_cell.angle_gamma   90.00
#
_symmetry.space_group_name_H-M   'P 1'
#
loop_
_entity.id
_entity.type
_entity.pdbx_description
1 polymer ?
#
loop_
_entity_poly.entity_id
_entity_poly.type
_entity_poly.pdbx_seq_one_letter_code
_entity_poly.pdbx_strand_id
1 'polypeptide(L)'
;MDSGASFHASPYKDSMKNFIIGNFGKVRLIDDEALNIVGMGDINLRTFAGTVWTLKDIRYIPVLKRMLISVELKEVEVGFCEPCVFGKQKRVTFAKSWRMPKVEKLELVHTDVYGPTSVSSLGVSRYYVTFIDDSTRKVWVYFLKQKSEVFNTFKK
;
A
#
# COMPACT_ATOMS: atom_id res chain seq x y z
N MET A 1 15.26 9.38 -3.17
CA MET A 1 15.47 8.13 -3.92
C MET A 1 14.20 7.33 -3.78
N ASP A 2 13.56 6.97 -4.88
CA ASP A 2 12.37 6.13 -4.89
C ASP A 2 12.80 4.71 -5.28
N SER A 3 12.66 3.76 -4.34
CA SER A 3 13.04 2.36 -4.53
C SER A 3 11.89 1.50 -5.05
N GLY A 4 10.72 2.09 -5.34
CA GLY A 4 9.56 1.39 -5.92
C GLY A 4 9.55 1.33 -7.46
N ALA A 5 10.59 1.85 -8.11
CA ALA A 5 10.67 1.89 -9.57
C ALA A 5 11.18 0.57 -10.16
N SER A 6 10.61 0.14 -11.30
CA SER A 6 11.06 -1.06 -12.03
C SER A 6 12.29 -0.82 -12.92
N PHE A 7 12.61 0.43 -13.26
CA PHE A 7 13.81 0.78 -14.04
C PHE A 7 14.39 2.12 -13.58
N HIS A 8 15.65 2.37 -13.90
CA HIS A 8 16.28 3.67 -13.66
C HIS A 8 15.77 4.70 -14.68
N ALA A 9 15.36 5.87 -14.21
CA ALA A 9 14.94 6.97 -15.07
C ALA A 9 15.43 8.32 -14.54
N SER A 10 15.75 9.26 -15.44
CA SER A 10 16.24 10.59 -15.07
C SER A 10 15.70 11.67 -16.02
N PRO A 11 15.33 12.85 -15.50
CA PRO A 11 15.03 14.02 -16.33
C PRO A 11 16.27 14.84 -16.70
N TYR A 12 17.46 14.47 -16.21
CA TYR A 12 18.68 15.26 -16.37
C TYR A 12 19.54 14.72 -17.51
N LYS A 13 19.33 15.22 -18.73
CA LYS A 13 20.08 14.82 -19.92
C LYS A 13 21.57 15.13 -19.79
N ASP A 14 21.91 16.30 -19.25
CA ASP A 14 23.30 16.78 -19.20
C ASP A 14 24.19 15.95 -18.27
N SER A 15 23.59 15.18 -17.38
CA SER A 15 24.30 14.25 -16.49
C SER A 15 24.55 12.88 -17.12
N MET A 16 24.02 12.61 -18.32
CA MET A 16 24.11 11.31 -19.00
C MET A 16 25.35 11.22 -19.89
N LYS A 17 25.95 10.04 -19.91
CA LYS A 17 27.01 9.60 -20.81
C LYS A 17 26.45 8.57 -21.78
N ASN A 18 27.12 8.36 -22.91
CA ASN A 18 26.70 7.39 -23.94
C ASN A 18 25.23 7.56 -24.34
N PHE A 19 24.75 8.80 -24.37
CA PHE A 19 23.34 9.10 -24.54
C PHE A 19 22.88 8.85 -25.98
N ILE A 20 21.83 8.05 -26.13
CA ILE A 20 21.20 7.69 -27.39
C ILE A 20 19.78 8.24 -27.40
N ILE A 21 19.47 9.06 -28.41
CA ILE A 21 18.10 9.55 -28.65
C ILE A 21 17.33 8.46 -29.40
N GLY A 22 16.10 8.20 -28.97
CA GLY A 22 15.26 7.20 -29.60
C GLY A 22 13.95 6.98 -28.86
N ASN A 23 13.06 6.20 -29.48
CA ASN A 23 11.83 5.75 -28.83
C ASN A 23 12.10 4.41 -28.12
N PHE A 24 12.04 4.42 -26.80
CA PHE A 24 12.25 3.23 -25.96
C PHE A 24 10.97 2.79 -25.24
N GLY A 25 9.81 3.17 -25.77
CA GLY A 25 8.50 2.86 -25.22
C GLY A 25 8.01 3.87 -24.19
N LYS A 26 7.10 3.40 -23.32
CA LYS A 26 6.42 4.23 -22.31
C LYS A 26 6.58 3.67 -20.90
N VAL A 27 6.47 4.57 -19.93
CA VAL A 27 6.46 4.30 -18.49
C VAL A 27 5.10 4.67 -17.94
N ARG A 28 4.49 3.78 -17.16
CA ARG A 28 3.27 4.09 -16.41
C ARG A 28 3.62 4.56 -15.02
N LEU A 29 3.03 5.67 -14.60
CA LEU A 29 3.07 6.17 -13.24
C LEU A 29 1.94 5.56 -12.40
N ILE A 30 1.94 5.86 -11.10
CA ILE A 30 0.93 5.35 -10.13
C ILE A 30 -0.49 5.85 -10.46
N ASP A 31 -0.60 7.00 -11.10
CA ASP A 31 -1.85 7.61 -11.56
C ASP A 31 -2.30 7.11 -12.95
N ASP A 32 -1.73 6.00 -13.43
CA ASP A 32 -1.93 5.43 -14.77
C ASP A 32 -1.48 6.33 -15.94
N GLU A 33 -0.84 7.47 -15.68
CA GLU A 33 -0.29 8.32 -16.74
C GLU A 33 0.88 7.62 -17.44
N ALA A 34 0.88 7.64 -18.77
CA ALA A 34 1.90 7.01 -19.58
C ALA A 34 2.88 8.05 -20.18
N LEU A 35 4.13 8.01 -19.74
CA LEU A 35 5.19 8.92 -20.17
C LEU A 35 6.11 8.29 -21.21
N ASN A 36 6.50 9.04 -22.24
CA ASN A 36 7.43 8.56 -23.27
C ASN A 36 8.87 8.57 -22.78
N ILE A 37 9.63 7.54 -23.16
CA ILE A 37 11.07 7.50 -22.98
C ILE A 37 11.73 8.01 -24.26
N VAL A 38 12.43 9.13 -24.14
CA VAL A 38 12.93 9.93 -25.29
C VAL A 38 14.42 9.64 -25.57
N GLY A 39 15.09 8.94 -24.66
CA GLY A 39 16.47 8.52 -24.83
C GLY A 39 16.90 7.55 -23.74
N MET A 40 18.10 7.01 -23.88
CA MET A 40 18.76 6.21 -22.85
C MET A 40 20.23 6.59 -22.74
N GLY A 41 20.83 6.44 -21.57
CA GLY A 41 22.25 6.66 -21.36
C GLY A 41 22.69 6.21 -19.98
N ASP A 42 23.94 6.49 -19.63
CA ASP A 42 24.56 6.06 -18.38
C ASP A 42 24.77 7.26 -17.45
N ILE A 43 24.61 7.10 -16.13
CA ILE A 43 24.92 8.15 -15.14
C ILE A 43 25.90 7.61 -14.11
N ASN A 44 26.91 8.42 -13.79
CA ASN A 44 27.83 8.14 -12.70
C ASN A 44 27.26 8.65 -11.38
N LEU A 45 27.03 7.75 -10.42
CA LEU A 45 26.71 8.07 -9.04
C LEU A 45 27.99 8.10 -8.20
N ARG A 46 28.24 9.20 -7.49
CA ARG A 46 29.33 9.29 -6.52
C ARG A 46 28.79 9.13 -5.10
N THR A 47 29.37 8.23 -4.33
CA THR A 47 29.03 8.04 -2.91
C THR A 47 29.81 9.02 -2.03
N PHE A 48 29.36 9.20 -0.79
CA PHE A 48 30.05 10.05 0.20
C PHE A 48 31.46 9.54 0.54
N ALA A 49 31.72 8.24 0.32
CA ALA A 49 33.04 7.62 0.47
C ALA A 49 33.96 7.83 -0.76
N GLY A 50 33.53 8.60 -1.77
CA GLY A 50 34.30 8.91 -2.97
C GLY A 50 34.25 7.85 -4.07
N THR A 51 33.63 6.69 -3.81
CA THR A 51 33.42 5.64 -4.81
C THR A 51 32.46 6.10 -5.91
N VAL A 52 32.79 5.83 -7.17
CA VAL A 52 31.93 6.15 -8.32
C VAL A 52 31.36 4.85 -8.90
N TRP A 53 30.03 4.81 -9.05
CA TRP A 53 29.28 3.71 -9.63
C TRP A 53 28.59 4.18 -10.91
N THR A 54 28.75 3.46 -12.01
CA THR A 54 28.05 3.77 -13.27
C THR A 54 26.75 2.99 -13.33
N LEU A 55 25.62 3.69 -13.31
CA LEU A 55 24.32 3.14 -13.65
C LEU A 55 24.16 3.17 -15.17
N LYS A 56 23.91 2.01 -15.76
CA LYS A 56 23.71 1.86 -17.21
C LYS A 56 22.23 1.88 -17.59
N ASP A 57 21.96 2.13 -18.87
CA ASP A 57 20.64 1.99 -19.50
C ASP A 57 19.53 2.81 -18.82
N ILE A 58 19.88 4.01 -18.35
CA ILE A 58 18.97 4.92 -17.67
C ILE A 58 18.08 5.59 -18.69
N ARG A 59 16.77 5.50 -18.45
CA ARG A 59 15.74 6.07 -19.32
C ARG A 59 15.64 7.58 -19.12
N TYR A 60 15.79 8.34 -20.20
CA TYR A 60 15.59 9.78 -20.21
C TYR A 60 14.11 10.12 -20.41
N ILE A 61 13.52 10.72 -19.38
CA ILE A 61 12.12 11.13 -19.36
C ILE A 61 12.06 12.60 -18.88
N PRO A 62 11.99 13.57 -19.81
CA PRO A 62 12.18 14.99 -19.49
C PRO A 62 11.11 15.57 -18.56
N VAL A 63 9.92 14.97 -18.55
CA VAL A 63 8.79 15.43 -17.73
C VAL A 63 8.91 15.05 -16.26
N LEU A 64 9.85 14.16 -15.89
CA LEU A 64 10.06 13.80 -14.48
C LEU A 64 10.65 14.98 -13.70
N LYS A 65 10.30 15.10 -12.43
CA LYS A 65 10.87 16.13 -11.53
C LYS A 65 12.14 15.67 -10.83
N ARG A 66 12.35 14.36 -10.72
CA ARG A 66 13.43 13.72 -9.95
C ARG A 66 13.90 12.44 -10.63
N MET A 67 15.12 12.03 -10.32
CA MET A 67 15.67 10.74 -10.75
C MET A 67 15.05 9.58 -9.96
N LEU A 68 14.68 8.52 -10.68
CA LEU A 68 14.18 7.26 -10.16
C LEU A 68 15.29 6.22 -10.28
N ILE A 69 15.58 5.53 -9.19
CA ILE A 69 16.60 4.47 -9.17
C ILE A 69 15.86 3.18 -8.84
N SER A 70 15.71 2.32 -9.84
CA SER A 70 15.26 0.96 -9.58
C SER A 70 16.25 0.28 -8.66
N VAL A 71 15.77 -0.19 -7.52
CA VAL A 71 16.51 -1.12 -6.67
C VAL A 71 15.93 -2.49 -6.95
N GLU A 72 15.98 -2.91 -8.21
CA GLU A 72 15.86 -4.32 -8.52
C GLU A 72 17.03 -5.01 -7.83
N LEU A 73 16.70 -5.87 -6.86
CA LEU A 73 17.63 -6.87 -6.38
C LEU A 73 17.96 -7.74 -7.60
N LYS A 74 19.00 -7.39 -8.36
CA LYS A 74 19.75 -8.41 -9.07
C LYS A 74 20.10 -9.46 -8.03
N GLU A 75 20.05 -10.73 -8.40
CA GLU A 75 20.60 -11.83 -7.60
C GLU A 75 22.11 -11.60 -7.42
N VAL A 76 22.45 -10.61 -6.61
CA VAL A 76 23.68 -10.58 -5.86
C VAL A 76 23.44 -11.64 -4.79
N GLU A 77 24.34 -12.61 -4.66
CA GLU A 77 24.40 -13.45 -3.47
C GLU A 77 24.71 -12.56 -2.26
N VAL A 78 23.70 -11.81 -1.82
CA VAL A 78 23.67 -11.19 -0.52
C VAL A 78 23.36 -12.34 0.41
N GLY A 79 24.34 -12.77 1.20
CA GLY A 79 24.13 -13.79 2.22
C GLY A 79 22.90 -13.47 3.07
N PHE A 80 22.27 -14.50 3.62
CA PHE A 80 21.07 -14.36 4.44
C PHE A 80 21.30 -13.31 5.55
N CYS A 81 20.56 -12.20 5.49
CA CYS A 81 20.61 -11.14 6.48
C CYS A 81 19.26 -11.06 7.20
N GLU A 82 19.19 -11.66 8.38
CA GLU A 82 17.97 -11.76 9.20
C GLU A 82 17.29 -10.39 9.45
N PRO A 83 18.00 -9.31 9.85
CA PRO A 83 17.38 -8.00 10.02
C PRO A 83 16.79 -7.42 8.73
N CYS A 84 17.42 -7.65 7.58
CA CYS A 84 16.91 -7.18 6.30
C CYS A 84 15.64 -7.93 5.87
N VAL A 85 15.56 -9.24 6.14
CA VAL A 85 14.35 -10.05 5.88
C VAL A 85 13.18 -9.53 6.70
N PHE A 86 13.37 -9.32 8.01
CA PHE A 86 12.31 -8.78 8.87
C PHE A 86 11.95 -7.34 8.53
N GLY A 87 12.92 -6.50 8.17
CA GLY A 87 12.69 -5.10 7.80
C GLY A 87 12.01 -4.91 6.44
N LYS A 88 12.18 -5.86 5.51
CA LYS A 88 11.60 -5.82 4.15
C LYS A 88 10.46 -6.82 3.93
N GLN A 89 10.00 -7.52 4.97
CA GLN A 89 8.92 -8.49 4.83
C GLN A 89 7.66 -7.83 4.26
N LYS A 90 7.16 -8.34 3.14
CA LYS A 90 5.87 -7.94 2.59
C LYS A 90 4.79 -8.83 3.19
N ARG A 91 3.69 -8.23 3.68
CA ARG A 91 2.51 -8.99 4.08
C ARG A 91 2.00 -9.78 2.87
N VAL A 92 1.99 -11.11 2.98
CA VAL A 92 1.38 -11.97 1.96
C VAL A 92 -0.10 -11.62 1.82
N THR A 93 -0.60 -11.64 0.59
CA THR A 93 -2.02 -11.43 0.34
C THR A 93 -2.79 -12.65 0.84
N PHE A 94 -3.80 -12.45 1.68
CA PHE A 94 -4.74 -13.52 1.99
C PHE A 94 -5.55 -13.86 0.76
N ALA A 95 -5.81 -15.15 0.54
CA ALA A 95 -6.77 -15.58 -0.46
C ALA A 95 -8.10 -14.88 -0.19
N LYS A 96 -8.62 -14.18 -1.20
CA LYS A 96 -9.95 -13.58 -1.12
C LYS A 96 -10.96 -14.72 -1.07
N SER A 97 -11.51 -15.00 0.11
CA SER A 97 -12.70 -15.83 0.20
C SER A 97 -13.90 -14.96 -0.11
N TRP A 98 -14.58 -15.21 -1.23
CA TRP A 98 -15.92 -14.69 -1.45
C TRP A 98 -16.84 -15.41 -0.47
N ARG A 99 -17.41 -14.66 0.48
CA ARG A 99 -18.44 -15.19 1.38
C ARG A 99 -19.80 -14.82 0.80
N MET A 100 -20.57 -15.84 0.48
CA MET A 100 -21.99 -15.66 0.17
C MET A 100 -22.74 -15.40 1.47
N PRO A 101 -23.65 -14.41 1.51
CA PRO A 101 -24.55 -14.23 2.64
C PRO A 101 -25.33 -15.51 2.93
N LYS A 102 -25.66 -15.72 4.20
CA LYS A 102 -26.54 -16.81 4.62
C LYS A 102 -27.92 -16.70 3.98
N VAL A 103 -28.50 -17.84 3.63
CA VAL A 103 -29.82 -17.89 2.95
C VAL A 103 -30.93 -17.66 3.98
N GLU A 104 -30.86 -18.35 5.11
CA GLU A 104 -31.88 -18.29 6.15
C GLU A 104 -31.71 -17.05 7.03
N LYS A 105 -32.84 -16.42 7.37
CA LYS A 105 -32.86 -15.25 8.25
C LYS A 105 -32.36 -15.65 9.63
N LEU A 106 -31.50 -14.83 10.23
CA LEU A 106 -30.92 -15.03 11.56
C LEU A 106 -30.04 -16.29 11.68
N GLU A 107 -29.60 -16.91 10.57
CA GLU A 107 -28.63 -18.02 10.61
C GLU A 107 -27.26 -17.56 11.12
N LEU A 108 -26.84 -16.35 10.73
CA LEU A 108 -25.60 -15.72 11.17
C LEU A 108 -25.87 -14.25 11.48
N VAL A 109 -25.57 -13.85 12.73
CA VAL A 109 -25.65 -12.46 13.16
C VAL A 109 -24.26 -12.00 13.56
N HIS A 110 -23.77 -10.95 12.89
CA HIS A 110 -22.56 -10.27 13.26
C HIS A 110 -22.87 -9.24 14.35
N THR A 111 -22.11 -9.31 15.45
CA THR A 111 -22.27 -8.40 16.58
C THR A 111 -20.95 -7.71 16.88
N ASP A 112 -21.02 -6.41 17.17
CA ASP A 112 -19.87 -5.62 17.57
C ASP A 112 -20.28 -4.57 18.60
N VAL A 113 -19.36 -4.25 19.51
CA VAL A 113 -19.55 -3.26 20.56
C VAL A 113 -18.60 -2.09 20.33
N TYR A 114 -19.17 -0.92 20.10
CA TYR A 114 -18.42 0.31 19.95
C TYR A 114 -18.43 1.13 21.24
N GLY A 115 -17.29 1.74 21.57
CA GLY A 115 -17.12 2.66 22.71
C GLY A 115 -15.97 2.28 23.65
N PRO A 116 -15.68 3.13 24.67
CA PRO A 116 -16.42 4.34 25.05
C PRO A 116 -16.20 5.51 24.08
N THR A 117 -17.26 6.25 23.76
CA THR A 117 -17.17 7.49 22.98
C THR A 117 -16.75 8.69 23.83
N SER A 118 -15.93 9.57 23.27
CA SER A 118 -15.50 10.81 23.95
C SER A 118 -16.68 11.73 24.26
N VAL A 119 -17.63 11.82 23.33
CA VAL A 119 -18.90 12.54 23.49
C VAL A 119 -20.03 11.55 23.72
N SER A 120 -20.89 11.82 24.70
CA SER A 120 -22.09 11.01 24.96
C SER A 120 -23.15 11.24 23.88
N SER A 121 -23.89 10.19 23.54
CA SER A 121 -25.13 10.33 22.74
C SER A 121 -26.17 11.19 23.47
N LEU A 122 -27.24 11.56 22.76
CA LEU A 122 -28.40 12.28 23.33
C LEU A 122 -29.00 11.56 24.55
N GLY A 123 -28.93 10.22 24.58
CA GLY A 123 -29.39 9.39 25.70
C GLY A 123 -28.36 9.19 26.82
N VAL A 124 -27.26 9.94 26.82
CA VAL A 124 -26.14 9.82 27.79
C VAL A 124 -25.40 8.46 27.68
N SER A 125 -25.67 7.68 26.64
CA SER A 125 -24.95 6.44 26.35
C SER A 125 -23.59 6.73 25.72
N ARG A 126 -22.56 5.97 26.11
CA ARG A 126 -21.19 6.08 25.60
C ARG A 126 -20.74 4.84 24.83
N TYR A 127 -21.59 3.83 24.79
CA TYR A 127 -21.38 2.61 24.04
C TYR A 127 -22.61 2.34 23.19
N TYR A 128 -22.46 1.53 22.15
CA TYR A 128 -23.58 0.86 21.50
C TYR A 128 -23.15 -0.52 21.03
N VAL A 129 -24.11 -1.44 20.98
CA VAL A 129 -23.93 -2.75 20.36
C VAL A 129 -24.75 -2.81 19.08
N THR A 130 -24.14 -3.37 18.04
CA THR A 130 -24.81 -3.65 16.76
C THR A 130 -25.09 -5.14 16.64
N PHE A 131 -26.21 -5.45 16.03
CA PHE A 131 -26.57 -6.78 15.56
C PHE A 131 -26.89 -6.65 14.09
N ILE A 132 -26.15 -7.35 13.24
CA ILE A 132 -26.28 -7.30 11.79
C ILE A 132 -26.59 -8.71 11.31
N ASP A 133 -27.82 -8.93 10.85
CA ASP A 133 -28.19 -10.19 10.22
C ASP A 133 -27.50 -10.31 8.86
N ASP A 134 -26.78 -11.40 8.64
CA ASP A 134 -25.99 -11.60 7.42
C ASP A 134 -26.90 -11.78 6.19
N SER A 135 -28.03 -12.49 6.35
CA SER A 135 -29.00 -12.79 5.28
C SER A 135 -29.72 -11.52 4.78
N THR A 136 -30.34 -10.77 5.70
CA THR A 136 -31.18 -9.61 5.34
C THR A 136 -30.45 -8.28 5.35
N ARG A 137 -29.21 -8.23 5.86
CA ARG A 137 -28.47 -6.99 6.15
C ARG A 137 -29.17 -6.06 7.14
N LYS A 138 -30.22 -6.53 7.84
CA LYS A 138 -30.93 -5.75 8.84
C LYS A 138 -30.02 -5.47 10.04
N VAL A 139 -30.04 -4.22 10.48
CA VAL A 139 -29.20 -3.72 11.59
C VAL A 139 -30.09 -3.33 12.75
N TRP A 140 -29.77 -3.82 13.93
CA TRP A 140 -30.32 -3.34 15.20
C TRP A 140 -29.19 -2.69 16.00
N VAL A 141 -29.46 -1.51 16.56
CA VAL A 141 -28.52 -0.75 17.37
C VAL A 141 -29.12 -0.50 18.73
N TYR A 142 -28.39 -0.85 19.78
CA TYR A 142 -28.79 -0.59 21.16
C TYR A 142 -27.72 0.25 21.84
N PHE A 143 -28.14 1.42 22.33
CA PHE A 143 -27.27 2.34 23.06
C PHE A 143 -27.13 1.91 24.53
N LEU A 144 -25.90 1.92 25.03
CA LEU A 144 -25.54 1.43 26.38
C LEU A 144 -24.78 2.51 27.15
N LYS A 145 -25.05 2.63 28.45
CA LYS A 145 -24.31 3.56 29.32
C LYS A 145 -22.97 2.96 29.73
N GLN A 146 -22.95 1.66 30.00
CA GLN A 146 -21.77 0.91 30.41
C GLN A 146 -21.56 -0.33 29.54
N LYS A 147 -20.29 -0.72 29.32
CA LYS A 147 -19.95 -1.93 28.55
C LYS A 147 -20.50 -3.22 29.18
N SER A 148 -20.70 -3.25 30.50
CA SER A 148 -21.31 -4.37 31.22
C SER A 148 -22.76 -4.66 30.84
N GLU A 149 -23.47 -3.71 30.23
CA GLU A 149 -24.87 -3.85 29.80
C GLU A 149 -25.03 -4.70 28.52
N VAL A 150 -23.93 -5.02 27.84
CA VAL A 150 -23.93 -5.79 26.58
C VAL A 150 -24.66 -7.11 26.76
N PHE A 151 -24.28 -7.91 27.78
CA PHE A 151 -24.88 -9.24 28.00
C PHE A 151 -26.39 -9.19 28.25
N ASN A 152 -26.87 -8.18 28.99
CA ASN A 152 -28.30 -8.01 29.23
C ASN A 152 -29.05 -7.61 27.95
N THR A 153 -28.37 -6.94 27.02
CA THR A 153 -28.95 -6.57 25.72
C THR A 153 -29.09 -7.77 24.80
N PHE A 154 -28.15 -8.73 24.84
CA PHE A 154 -28.27 -10.00 24.12
C PHE A 154 -29.49 -10.85 24.52
N LYS A 155 -30.06 -10.62 25.71
CA LYS A 155 -31.20 -11.37 26.25
C LYS A 155 -32.57 -10.75 25.94
N LYS A 156 -32.62 -9.54 25.40
CA LYS A 156 -33.87 -8.84 25.06
C LYS A 156 -34.46 -9.38 23.77
#